data_AF-A0A6N7BC20-F1
#
_entry.id   AF-A0A6N7BC20-F1
#
_cell.length_a   1.000
_cell.length_b   1.000
_cell.length_c   1.000
_cell.angle_alpha   90.00
_cell.angle_beta   90.00
_cell.angle_gamma   90.00
#
_symmetry.space_group_name_H-M   'P 1'
#
loop_
_entity.id
_entity.type
_entity.pdbx_description
1 polymer ?
#
loop_
_entity_poly.entity_id
_entity_poly.type
_entity_poly.pdbx_seq_one_letter_code
_entity_poly.pdbx_strand_id
1 'polypeptide(L)'
;MYAANSYSRARKLNPYLINDLTNASPAQLIMKVYDFAILNCQKHNMLKTNEALQVLIDNLNFTDEAAKEISLGLMRLYLYCQEQMRKENFEAVYKTLTELRDTWRMALQSRK
;
A
#
# COMPACT_ATOMS: atom_id res chain seq x y z
N MET A 1 14.40 10.25 44.46
CA MET A 1 14.97 10.63 43.15
C MET A 1 15.17 9.34 42.38
N TYR A 2 14.59 9.04 41.21
CA TYR A 2 14.20 9.85 40.06
C TYR A 2 12.91 9.28 39.44
N ALA A 3 11.95 10.14 39.08
CA ALA A 3 10.80 9.75 38.28
C ALA A 3 11.21 9.72 36.79
N ALA A 4 11.16 8.55 36.17
CA ALA A 4 11.33 8.41 34.73
C ALA A 4 10.02 8.74 34.00
N ASN A 5 9.81 10.01 33.67
CA ASN A 5 8.81 10.42 32.69
C ASN A 5 9.34 10.09 31.29
N SER A 6 9.06 8.88 30.80
CA SER A 6 9.18 8.56 29.38
C SER A 6 8.02 9.21 28.64
N TYR A 7 8.24 10.44 28.16
CA TYR A 7 7.35 11.16 27.27
C TYR A 7 7.10 10.34 26.00
N SER A 8 5.98 9.61 25.95
CA SER A 8 5.40 9.16 24.69
C SER A 8 4.98 10.41 23.92
N ARG A 9 5.86 10.85 23.02
CA ARG A 9 5.56 11.91 22.06
C ARG A 9 4.50 11.36 21.11
N ALA A 10 3.24 11.45 21.50
CA ALA A 10 2.10 11.19 20.64
C ALA A 10 2.33 12.03 19.38
N ARG A 11 2.67 11.35 18.27
CA ARG A 11 2.98 11.98 17.00
C ARG A 11 1.66 12.61 16.54
N LYS A 12 1.45 13.90 16.84
CA LYS A 12 0.26 14.64 16.41
C LYS A 12 0.17 14.48 14.90
N LEU A 13 -0.87 13.78 14.45
CA LEU A 13 -1.16 13.60 13.03
C LEU A 13 -1.35 14.98 12.41
N ASN A 14 -0.77 15.20 11.23
CA ASN A 14 -0.87 16.48 10.54
C ASN A 14 -2.32 16.69 10.05
N PRO A 15 -3.05 17.71 10.55
CA PRO A 15 -4.46 17.93 10.18
C PRO A 15 -4.68 18.11 8.67
N TYR A 16 -3.70 18.67 7.95
CA TYR A 16 -3.76 18.79 6.49
C TYR A 16 -3.76 17.41 5.82
N LEU A 17 -2.90 16.50 6.28
CA LEU A 17 -2.86 15.13 5.75
C LEU A 17 -4.16 14.37 6.06
N ILE A 18 -4.76 14.60 7.23
CA ILE A 18 -6.06 14.00 7.57
C ILE A 18 -7.13 14.52 6.61
N ASN A 19 -7.23 15.83 6.42
CA ASN A 19 -8.22 16.41 5.51
C ASN A 19 -8.02 15.93 4.06
N ASP A 20 -6.77 15.82 3.60
CA ASP A 20 -6.46 15.30 2.27
C ASP A 20 -6.87 13.83 2.09
N LEU A 21 -6.72 13.01 3.14
CA LEU A 21 -7.15 11.60 3.12
C LEU A 21 -8.66 11.47 3.18
N THR A 22 -9.33 12.24 4.04
CA THR A 22 -10.79 12.21 4.21
C THR A 22 -11.52 12.62 2.93
N ASN A 23 -10.94 13.55 2.15
CA ASN A 23 -11.52 14.03 0.90
C ASN A 23 -11.02 13.26 -0.34
N ALA A 24 -10.15 12.26 -0.18
CA ALA A 24 -9.61 11.50 -1.30
C ALA A 24 -10.66 10.53 -1.87
N SER A 25 -10.71 10.45 -3.20
CA SER A 25 -11.47 9.40 -3.88
C SER A 25 -10.88 8.01 -3.59
N PRO A 26 -11.67 6.92 -3.70
CA PRO A 26 -11.16 5.55 -3.52
C PRO A 26 -9.93 5.25 -4.39
N ALA A 27 -9.92 5.72 -5.63
CA ALA A 27 -8.78 5.58 -6.54
C ALA A 27 -7.51 6.28 -6.01
N GLN A 28 -7.63 7.49 -5.45
CA GLN A 28 -6.52 8.20 -4.83
C GLN A 28 -6.02 7.49 -3.57
N LEU A 29 -6.91 6.88 -2.78
CA LEU A 29 -6.53 6.09 -1.61
C LEU A 29 -5.71 4.87 -2.00
N ILE A 30 -6.12 4.12 -3.04
CA ILE A 30 -5.35 2.98 -3.57
C ILE A 30 -3.95 3.44 -4.00
N MET A 31 -3.84 4.56 -4.73
CA MET A 31 -2.53 5.11 -5.14
C MET A 31 -1.64 5.44 -3.94
N LYS A 32 -2.20 6.01 -2.87
CA LYS A 32 -1.45 6.30 -1.64
C LYS A 32 -0.97 5.03 -0.94
N VAL A 33 -1.74 3.93 -0.96
CA VAL A 33 -1.31 2.64 -0.41
C VAL A 33 -0.14 2.06 -1.23
N TYR A 34 -0.18 2.15 -2.56
CA TYR A 34 0.95 1.78 -3.41
C TYR A 34 2.20 2.62 -3.11
N ASP A 35 2.07 3.95 -3.05
CA ASP A 35 3.21 4.82 -2.75
C ASP A 35 3.81 4.51 -1.37
N PHE A 36 2.97 4.21 -0.38
CA PHE A 36 3.42 3.77 0.94
C PHE A 36 4.13 2.42 0.90
N ALA A 37 3.62 1.44 0.16
CA ALA A 37 4.26 0.13 -0.01
C ALA A 37 5.64 0.27 -0.69
N ILE A 38 5.71 1.01 -1.79
CA ILE A 38 6.93 1.27 -2.56
C ILE A 38 7.97 1.98 -1.69
N LEU A 39 7.59 3.05 -0.98
CA LEU A 39 8.50 3.80 -0.10
C LEU A 39 9.11 2.91 1.00
N ASN A 40 8.30 2.03 1.61
CA ASN A 40 8.78 1.14 2.65
C ASN A 40 9.60 -0.02 2.08
N CYS A 41 9.27 -0.51 0.88
CA CYS A 41 10.07 -1.49 0.16
C CYS A 41 11.48 -0.95 -0.11
N GLN A 42 11.61 0.30 -0.59
CA GLN A 42 12.91 0.96 -0.79
C GLN A 42 13.72 1.12 0.50
N LYS A 43 13.04 1.20 1.65
CA LYS A 43 13.67 1.25 2.98
C LYS A 43 13.93 -0.14 3.58
N HIS A 44 13.71 -1.20 2.81
CA HIS A 44 13.79 -2.59 3.25
C HIS A 44 12.90 -2.89 4.46
N ASN A 45 11.82 -2.13 4.65
CA ASN A 45 10.90 -2.28 5.76
C ASN A 45 9.82 -3.32 5.38
N MET A 46 10.14 -4.59 5.59
CA MET A 46 9.25 -5.72 5.32
C MET A 46 7.89 -5.58 6.01
N LEU A 47 7.86 -5.22 7.29
CA LEU A 47 6.62 -5.14 8.06
C LEU A 47 5.66 -4.12 7.45
N LYS A 48 6.13 -2.89 7.19
CA LYS A 48 5.27 -1.85 6.61
C LYS A 48 4.90 -2.10 5.16
N THR A 49 5.78 -2.73 4.39
CA THR A 49 5.45 -3.13 3.01
C THR A 49 4.33 -4.19 3.03
N ASN A 50 4.46 -5.20 3.88
CA ASN A 50 3.48 -6.30 3.96
C ASN A 50 2.14 -5.84 4.55
N GLU A 51 2.13 -4.92 5.51
CA GLU A 51 0.90 -4.26 6.00
C GLU A 51 0.16 -3.56 4.84
N ALA A 52 0.87 -2.83 3.99
CA ALA A 52 0.28 -2.15 2.84
C ALA A 52 -0.28 -3.12 1.79
N LEU A 53 0.47 -4.19 1.51
CA LEU A 53 0.02 -5.26 0.63
C LEU A 53 -1.22 -5.96 1.17
N GLN A 54 -1.30 -6.17 2.49
CA GLN A 54 -2.48 -6.76 3.12
C GLN A 54 -3.71 -5.87 2.95
N VAL A 55 -3.56 -4.56 3.15
CA VAL A 55 -4.65 -3.60 2.88
C VAL A 55 -5.13 -3.69 1.43
N LEU A 56 -4.22 -3.82 0.46
CA LEU A 56 -4.61 -4.00 -0.95
C LEU A 56 -5.38 -5.31 -1.17
N ILE A 57 -4.94 -6.42 -0.56
CA ILE A 57 -5.59 -7.74 -0.66
C ILE A 57 -7.01 -7.69 -0.07
N ASP A 58 -7.15 -7.14 1.14
CA ASP A 58 -8.42 -7.12 1.87
C ASP A 58 -9.50 -6.29 1.16
N ASN A 59 -9.08 -5.38 0.27
CA ASN A 59 -9.97 -4.49 -0.49
C ASN A 59 -10.19 -4.94 -1.95
N LEU A 60 -9.75 -6.13 -2.33
CA LEU A 60 -10.07 -6.70 -3.64
C LEU A 60 -11.55 -7.07 -3.72
N ASN A 61 -12.17 -6.82 -4.89
CA ASN A 61 -13.57 -7.13 -5.12
C ASN A 61 -13.72 -8.54 -5.70
N PHE A 62 -14.23 -9.46 -4.90
CA PHE A 62 -14.57 -10.84 -5.31
C PHE A 62 -16.07 -11.08 -5.52
N THR A 63 -16.90 -10.06 -5.24
CA THR A 63 -18.36 -10.15 -5.34
C THR A 63 -18.83 -9.84 -6.76
N ASP A 64 -18.18 -8.91 -7.44
CA ASP A 64 -18.46 -8.59 -8.84
C ASP A 64 -17.75 -9.59 -9.76
N GLU A 65 -18.53 -10.37 -10.53
CA GLU A 65 -18.00 -11.40 -11.42
C GLU A 65 -17.06 -10.79 -12.49
N ALA A 66 -17.30 -9.55 -12.93
CA ALA A 66 -16.43 -8.87 -13.89
C ALA A 66 -15.05 -8.49 -13.30
N ALA A 67 -14.97 -8.30 -11.98
CA ALA A 67 -13.74 -7.94 -11.28
C ALA A 67 -12.98 -9.16 -10.74
N LYS A 68 -13.68 -10.28 -10.53
CA LYS A 68 -13.20 -11.46 -9.80
C LYS A 68 -11.92 -12.07 -10.39
N GLU A 69 -11.83 -12.21 -11.70
CA GLU A 69 -10.64 -12.77 -12.36
C GLU A 69 -9.40 -11.90 -12.12
N ILE A 70 -9.55 -10.59 -12.32
CA ILE A 70 -8.48 -9.61 -12.08
C ILE A 70 -8.11 -9.59 -10.59
N SER A 71 -9.10 -9.62 -9.69
CA SER A 71 -8.89 -9.66 -8.24
C SER A 71 -8.08 -10.90 -7.83
N LEU A 72 -8.36 -12.08 -8.37
CA LEU A 72 -7.58 -13.29 -8.10
C LEU A 72 -6.12 -13.16 -8.58
N GLY A 73 -5.90 -12.57 -9.76
CA GLY A 73 -4.56 -12.29 -10.28
C GLY A 73 -3.77 -11.33 -9.38
N LEU A 74 -4.40 -10.22 -8.97
CA LEU A 74 -3.80 -9.23 -8.08
C LEU A 74 -3.48 -9.81 -6.71
N MET A 75 -4.40 -10.59 -6.13
CA MET A 75 -4.16 -11.28 -4.86
C MET A 75 -2.90 -12.14 -4.91
N ARG A 76 -2.76 -12.97 -5.96
CA ARG A 76 -1.57 -13.82 -6.13
C ARG A 76 -0.29 -13.00 -6.27
N LEU A 77 -0.35 -11.88 -6.97
CA LEU A 77 0.80 -11.01 -7.17
C LEU A 77 1.22 -10.30 -5.88
N TYR A 78 0.25 -9.87 -5.05
CA TYR A 78 0.54 -9.28 -3.74
C TYR A 78 1.08 -10.30 -2.76
N LEU A 79 0.53 -11.53 -2.73
CA LEU A 79 1.08 -12.63 -1.93
C LEU A 79 2.50 -12.97 -2.36
N TYR A 80 2.76 -13.01 -3.68
CA TYR A 80 4.13 -13.14 -4.21
C TYR A 80 5.05 -12.04 -3.69
N CYS A 81 4.61 -10.77 -3.70
CA CYS A 81 5.41 -9.67 -3.19
C CYS A 81 5.72 -9.83 -1.69
N GLN A 82 4.74 -10.24 -0.88
CA GLN A 82 4.96 -10.51 0.55
C GLN A 82 6.01 -11.59 0.78
N GLU A 83 5.98 -12.67 -0.02
CA GLU A 83 6.99 -13.73 0.01
C GLU A 83 8.37 -13.25 -0.44
N GLN A 84 8.45 -12.42 -1.48
CA GLN A 84 9.73 -11.83 -1.91
C GLN A 84 10.31 -10.87 -0.86
N MET A 85 9.47 -10.11 -0.16
CA MET A 85 9.93 -9.27 0.95
C MET A 85 10.55 -10.10 2.08
N ARG A 86 10.00 -11.29 2.38
CA ARG A 86 10.56 -12.22 3.37
C ARG A 86 11.91 -12.80 2.94
N LYS A 87 12.11 -12.94 1.63
CA LYS A 87 13.36 -13.42 1.02
C LYS A 87 14.37 -12.30 0.75
N GLU A 88 14.09 -11.08 1.23
CA GLU A 88 14.92 -9.89 1.01
C GLU A 88 15.12 -9.52 -0.48
N ASN A 89 14.24 -10.01 -1.35
CA ASN A 89 14.24 -9.71 -2.79
C ASN A 89 13.54 -8.37 -3.08
N PHE A 90 14.04 -7.29 -2.49
CA PHE A 90 13.39 -5.97 -2.49
C PHE A 90 13.27 -5.36 -3.89
N GLU A 91 14.23 -5.58 -4.77
CA GLU A 91 14.22 -5.04 -6.14
C GLU A 91 13.04 -5.60 -6.96
N ALA A 92 12.78 -6.91 -6.86
CA ALA A 92 11.67 -7.56 -7.54
C ALA A 92 10.32 -6.99 -7.08
N VAL A 93 10.17 -6.77 -5.78
CA VAL A 93 8.96 -6.19 -5.19
C VAL A 93 8.80 -4.73 -5.63
N TYR A 94 9.87 -3.95 -5.54
CA TYR A 94 9.88 -2.55 -5.95
C TYR A 94 9.44 -2.38 -7.40
N LYS A 95 10.04 -3.17 -8.31
CA LYS A 95 9.70 -3.16 -9.74
C LYS A 95 8.22 -3.50 -9.95
N THR A 96 7.76 -4.61 -9.37
CA THR A 96 6.38 -5.10 -9.52
C THR A 96 5.37 -4.06 -9.05
N LEU A 97 5.55 -3.49 -7.85
CA LEU A 97 4.62 -2.51 -7.29
C LEU A 97 4.64 -1.18 -8.05
N THR A 98 5.79 -0.76 -8.57
CA THR A 98 5.91 0.45 -9.37
C THR A 98 5.17 0.31 -10.70
N GLU A 99 5.40 -0.80 -11.43
CA GLU A 99 4.72 -1.08 -12.71
C GLU A 99 3.20 -1.19 -12.54
N LEU A 100 2.71 -1.85 -11.49
CA LEU A 100 1.29 -1.92 -11.18
C LEU A 100 0.68 -0.55 -10.86
N ARG A 101 1.34 0.25 -10.02
CA ARG A 101 0.87 1.60 -9.68
C ARG A 101 0.75 2.46 -10.94
N ASP A 102 1.75 2.40 -11.81
CA ASP A 102 1.77 3.19 -13.04
C ASP A 102 0.68 2.72 -14.02
N THR A 103 0.44 1.40 -14.10
CA THR A 103 -0.68 0.82 -14.86
C THR A 103 -2.03 1.31 -14.35
N TRP A 104 -2.25 1.30 -13.03
CA TRP A 104 -3.47 1.83 -12.43
C TRP A 104 -3.64 3.32 -12.70
N ARG A 105 -2.56 4.11 -12.61
CA ARG A 105 -2.59 5.53 -12.94
C ARG A 105 -3.05 5.76 -14.37
N MET A 106 -2.54 4.98 -15.33
CA MET A 106 -2.96 5.06 -16.73
C MET A 106 -4.44 4.70 -16.89
N ALA A 107 -4.88 3.56 -16.33
CA ALA A 107 -6.26 3.10 -16.44
C ALA A 107 -7.29 4.07 -15.82
N LEU A 108 -6.91 4.75 -14.73
CA LEU A 108 -7.74 5.75 -14.07
C LEU A 108 -7.76 7.08 -14.83
N GLN A 109 -6.68 7.45 -15.51
CA GLN A 109 -6.61 8.66 -16.34
C GLN A 109 -7.40 8.49 -17.65
N SER A 110 -7.35 7.30 -18.27
CA SER A 110 -8.10 7.01 -19.51
C SER A 110 -9.62 6.92 -19.33
N ARG A 111 -10.12 7.05 -18.09
CA ARG A 111 -11.55 7.01 -17.75
C ARG A 111 -12.18 8.41 -17.67
N LYS A 112 -11.40 9.46 -17.93
CA LYS A 112 -11.87 10.85 -18.10
C LYS A 112 -12.14 11.13 -19.56
#